data_AF-A1D8W6-F1
#
_entry.id   AF-A1D8W6-F1
#
_cell.length_a   1.000
_cell.length_b   1.000
_cell.length_c   1.000
_cell.angle_alpha   90.00
_cell.angle_beta   90.00
_cell.angle_gamma   90.00
#
_symmetry.space_group_name_H-M   'P 1'
#
loop_
_entity.id
_entity.type
_entity.pdbx_description
1 polymer ?
#
loop_
_entity_poly.entity_id
_entity_poly.type
_entity_poly.pdbx_seq_one_letter_code
_entity_poly.pdbx_strand_id
1 'polypeptide(L)'
;MSESQPAPLYRDRRLDIIQLYLLEGLKLEEIKSKFEREQSLSEPRLTIDQWKAFLRAQGIFKNLSEEEVVFIRSRIGLGGTWDCLVLASDVLLDNIEVEKRYKRRERHRQEIESPNRRALTFIPLHFDLKSLSQPDTFKNFQQLLFSTRVHFETSFDSGRWAADDRGLYARSAELRAGLAALSKLYNMIYHALGQFRIGRNNRSGALIRTAFLNLKAVVQNHHHRQFPDILAILRLLQRDGHVKIQQLLTEYLVHWARLVLSRNEPRRMMFEALQKLPMDSDGHLYLAFDAYCRHLWMSKVAQDEFKAHYSYNQASFPRADPGGFYDFYRGKSLNDITATLESADRDLGLYSHETFCVWHTAIRYLWEEERYRDMAGLCQRLCWRLELLGDGYDYSQQLQLNLDASLTFYLLGEAQAAQGNLRDARTAFEASVMLRSRLVPSDFDTGKVAALGKLESVVTRLGDVLAANHFRGLVNTIYSAVESRDMEERATDATVVEIRT
;
A
#
# COMPACT_ATOMS: atom_id res chain seq x y z
N MET A 1 21.51 -33.98 -33.04
CA MET A 1 22.21 -33.72 -31.77
C MET A 1 21.17 -33.14 -30.81
N SER A 2 20.77 -33.92 -29.80
CA SER A 2 19.60 -33.63 -28.98
C SER A 2 19.81 -32.40 -28.11
N GLU A 3 18.84 -31.48 -28.14
CA GLU A 3 18.66 -30.45 -27.12
C GLU A 3 18.41 -31.14 -25.78
N SER A 4 19.48 -31.32 -25.00
CA SER A 4 19.36 -31.73 -23.60
C SER A 4 18.66 -30.58 -22.87
N GLN A 5 17.39 -30.75 -22.52
CA GLN A 5 16.69 -29.84 -21.63
C GLN A 5 17.52 -29.69 -20.35
N PRO A 6 17.82 -28.46 -19.91
CA PRO A 6 18.58 -28.24 -18.68
C PRO A 6 17.80 -28.81 -17.49
N ALA A 7 18.54 -29.39 -16.53
CA ALA A 7 17.98 -30.06 -15.36
C ALA A 7 16.98 -29.16 -14.58
N PRO A 8 15.92 -29.72 -13.96
CA PRO A 8 14.89 -29.00 -13.22
C PRO A 8 15.42 -27.99 -12.20
N LEU A 9 16.59 -28.28 -11.62
CA LEU A 9 17.21 -27.56 -10.51
C LEU A 9 17.60 -26.11 -10.81
N TYR A 10 17.94 -25.75 -12.06
CA TYR A 10 18.24 -24.36 -12.42
C TYR A 10 16.99 -23.53 -12.69
N ARG A 11 15.86 -24.18 -13.02
CA ARG A 11 14.57 -23.52 -13.24
C ARG A 11 14.04 -22.94 -11.92
N ASP A 12 14.22 -23.67 -10.83
CA ASP A 12 13.84 -23.26 -9.48
C ASP A 12 14.73 -22.15 -8.91
N ARG A 13 15.90 -21.88 -9.53
CA ARG A 13 16.85 -20.84 -9.10
C ARG A 13 16.90 -19.63 -10.04
N ARG A 14 15.91 -19.47 -10.92
CA ARG A 14 15.81 -18.33 -11.86
C ARG A 14 15.96 -16.97 -11.16
N LEU A 15 15.32 -16.80 -10.00
CA LEU A 15 15.33 -15.55 -9.26
C LEU A 15 16.71 -15.24 -8.66
N ASP A 16 17.39 -16.24 -8.08
CA ASP A 16 18.77 -16.11 -7.59
C ASP A 16 19.72 -15.68 -8.73
N ILE A 17 19.54 -16.27 -9.92
CA ILE A 17 20.33 -15.93 -11.10
C ILE A 17 20.07 -14.49 -11.54
N ILE A 18 18.82 -14.04 -11.59
CA ILE A 18 18.48 -12.65 -11.92
C ILE A 18 19.12 -11.69 -10.92
N GLN A 19 18.99 -11.97 -9.62
CA GLN A 19 19.58 -11.15 -8.57
C GLN A 19 21.08 -10.99 -8.76
N LEU A 20 21.80 -12.11 -8.89
CA LEU A 20 23.26 -12.08 -8.98
C LEU A 20 23.75 -11.50 -10.32
N TYR A 21 23.11 -11.88 -11.42
CA TYR A 21 23.57 -11.53 -12.76
C TYR A 21 23.17 -10.13 -13.21
N LEU A 22 21.91 -9.77 -12.99
CA LEU A 22 21.34 -8.52 -13.49
C LEU A 22 21.43 -7.40 -12.45
N LEU A 23 21.20 -7.68 -11.16
CA LEU A 23 21.15 -6.64 -10.12
C LEU A 23 22.50 -6.40 -9.43
N GLU A 24 23.20 -7.47 -9.06
CA GLU A 24 24.52 -7.38 -8.44
C GLU A 24 25.64 -7.26 -9.50
N GLY A 25 25.33 -7.57 -10.76
CA GLY A 25 26.20 -7.33 -11.90
C GLY A 25 27.33 -8.34 -12.07
N LEU A 26 27.27 -9.48 -11.38
CA LEU A 26 28.29 -10.53 -11.46
C LEU A 26 28.51 -11.00 -12.91
N LYS A 27 29.71 -11.51 -13.17
CA LYS A 27 30.08 -12.16 -14.42
C LYS A 27 29.52 -13.58 -14.45
N LEU A 28 29.35 -14.12 -15.65
CA LEU A 28 28.77 -15.46 -15.83
C LEU A 28 29.62 -16.54 -15.17
N GLU A 29 30.94 -16.36 -15.19
CA GLU A 29 31.93 -17.23 -14.55
C GLU A 29 31.80 -17.21 -13.03
N GLU A 30 31.51 -16.05 -12.43
CA GLU A 30 31.34 -15.88 -10.98
C GLU A 30 30.05 -16.54 -10.50
N ILE A 31 28.96 -16.36 -11.25
CA ILE A 31 27.67 -17.00 -11.00
C ILE A 31 27.83 -18.50 -11.10
N LYS A 32 28.36 -18.99 -12.22
CA LYS A 32 28.63 -20.41 -12.41
C LYS A 32 29.39 -20.98 -11.22
N SER A 33 30.49 -20.33 -10.81
CA SER A 33 31.32 -20.77 -9.69
C SER A 33 30.57 -20.75 -8.34
N LYS A 34 29.59 -19.86 -8.16
CA LYS A 34 28.77 -19.79 -6.94
C LYS A 34 27.76 -20.94 -6.90
N PHE A 35 27.03 -21.17 -8.00
CA PHE A 35 26.04 -22.25 -8.07
C PHE A 35 26.70 -23.63 -8.04
N GLU A 36 27.84 -23.82 -8.71
CA GLU A 36 28.57 -25.10 -8.71
C GLU A 36 29.19 -25.45 -7.34
N ARG A 37 29.45 -24.46 -6.47
CA ARG A 37 29.92 -24.70 -5.10
C ARG A 37 28.81 -25.21 -4.17
N GLU A 38 27.56 -24.94 -4.52
CA GLU A 38 26.37 -25.34 -3.76
C GLU A 38 25.76 -26.65 -4.28
N GLN A 39 26.26 -27.18 -5.40
CA GLN A 39 25.77 -28.43 -6.00
C GLN A 39 26.33 -29.69 -5.34
N SER A 40 25.50 -30.73 -5.31
CA SER A 40 25.92 -32.08 -4.94
C SER A 40 26.90 -32.65 -5.98
N LEU A 41 27.84 -33.50 -5.54
CA LEU A 41 28.88 -34.11 -6.41
C LEU A 41 28.31 -34.95 -7.57
N SER A 42 27.03 -35.33 -7.52
CA SER A 42 26.34 -36.14 -8.53
C SER A 42 25.72 -35.34 -9.69
N GLU A 43 25.75 -34.01 -9.65
CA GLU A 43 25.10 -33.17 -10.67
C GLU A 43 26.04 -32.76 -11.82
N PRO A 44 25.56 -32.77 -13.08
CA PRO A 44 26.37 -32.39 -14.23
C PRO A 44 26.65 -30.88 -14.23
N ARG A 45 27.94 -30.52 -14.25
CA ARG A 45 28.42 -29.13 -14.35
C ARG A 45 28.23 -28.59 -15.77
N LEU A 46 27.64 -27.41 -15.90
CA LEU A 46 27.39 -26.78 -17.20
C LEU A 46 28.64 -26.04 -17.71
N THR A 47 28.91 -26.16 -19.01
CA THR A 47 29.87 -25.28 -19.69
C THR A 47 29.35 -23.84 -19.75
N ILE A 48 30.23 -22.88 -20.04
CA ILE A 48 29.82 -21.47 -20.19
C ILE A 48 28.79 -21.30 -21.32
N ASP A 49 28.92 -22.05 -22.41
CA ASP A 49 27.96 -21.95 -23.52
C ASP A 49 26.62 -22.61 -23.20
N GLN A 50 26.62 -23.69 -22.41
CA GLN A 50 25.39 -24.25 -21.86
C GLN A 50 24.71 -23.26 -20.90
N TRP A 51 25.47 -22.55 -20.06
CA TRP A 51 24.95 -21.47 -19.23
C TRP A 51 24.34 -20.33 -20.07
N LYS A 52 25.01 -19.90 -21.15
CA LYS A 52 24.45 -18.90 -22.06
C LYS A 52 23.16 -19.39 -22.71
N ALA A 53 23.11 -20.65 -23.18
CA ALA A 53 21.92 -21.23 -23.77
C ALA A 53 20.78 -21.31 -22.74
N PHE A 54 21.08 -21.71 -21.51
CA PHE A 54 20.14 -21.71 -20.39
C PHE A 54 19.58 -20.31 -20.11
N LEU A 55 20.44 -19.29 -19.97
CA LEU A 55 20.00 -17.91 -19.75
C LEU A 55 19.10 -17.41 -20.89
N ARG A 56 19.45 -17.70 -22.15
CA ARG A 56 18.62 -17.37 -23.32
C ARG A 56 17.25 -18.03 -23.26
N ALA A 57 17.19 -19.32 -22.94
CA ALA A 57 15.94 -20.06 -22.80
C ALA A 57 15.06 -19.54 -21.66
N GLN A 58 15.65 -18.95 -20.62
CA GLN A 58 14.94 -18.28 -19.52
C GLN A 58 14.63 -16.81 -19.81
N GLY A 59 14.97 -16.29 -20.99
CA GLY A 59 14.80 -14.89 -21.35
C GLY A 59 15.69 -13.92 -20.55
N ILE A 60 16.76 -14.40 -19.91
CA ILE A 60 17.64 -13.59 -19.07
C ILE A 60 18.78 -13.00 -19.92
N PHE A 61 18.78 -11.68 -20.04
CA PHE A 61 19.77 -10.96 -20.84
C PHE A 61 20.29 -9.72 -20.12
N LYS A 62 21.63 -9.61 -20.03
CA LYS A 62 22.31 -8.47 -19.39
C LYS A 62 22.16 -7.16 -20.18
N ASN A 63 22.01 -7.26 -21.50
CA ASN A 63 22.01 -6.12 -22.41
C ASN A 63 20.74 -6.07 -23.24
N LEU A 64 20.20 -4.87 -23.46
CA LEU A 64 19.13 -4.62 -24.42
C LEU A 64 19.60 -4.85 -25.86
N SER A 65 18.76 -5.48 -26.69
CA SER A 65 18.95 -5.55 -28.15
C SER A 65 18.54 -4.24 -28.81
N GLU A 66 18.88 -4.08 -30.08
CA GLU A 66 18.54 -2.87 -30.86
C GLU A 66 17.03 -2.75 -31.06
N GLU A 67 16.37 -3.86 -31.41
CA GLU A 67 14.91 -3.95 -31.52
C GLU A 67 14.21 -3.55 -30.21
N GLU A 68 14.71 -4.01 -29.06
CA GLU A 68 14.14 -3.65 -27.75
C GLU A 68 14.25 -2.15 -27.48
N VAL A 69 15.40 -1.53 -27.75
CA VAL A 69 15.62 -0.10 -27.51
C VAL A 69 14.71 0.75 -28.38
N VAL A 70 14.58 0.43 -29.66
CA VAL A 70 13.71 1.19 -30.58
C VAL A 70 12.23 0.95 -30.24
N PHE A 71 11.83 -0.28 -29.92
CA PHE A 71 10.47 -0.59 -29.47
C PHE A 71 10.09 0.19 -28.21
N ILE A 72 10.95 0.18 -27.18
CA ILE A 72 10.72 0.94 -25.93
C ILE A 72 10.54 2.43 -26.22
N ARG A 73 11.41 3.02 -27.05
CA ARG A 73 11.31 4.46 -27.39
C ARG A 73 10.09 4.79 -28.23
N SER A 74 9.67 3.90 -29.13
CA SER A 74 8.44 4.09 -29.90
C SER A 74 7.19 4.12 -29.01
N ARG A 75 7.19 3.34 -27.92
CA ARG A 75 6.03 3.19 -27.02
C ARG A 75 5.91 4.27 -25.95
N ILE A 76 7.04 4.78 -25.45
CA ILE A 76 7.07 5.85 -24.42
C ILE A 76 7.00 7.24 -25.08
N GLY A 77 7.32 7.34 -26.37
CA GLY A 77 7.25 8.60 -27.11
C GLY A 77 8.39 9.57 -26.77
N LEU A 78 8.16 10.86 -27.06
CA LEU A 78 9.12 11.95 -26.81
C LEU A 78 9.00 12.56 -25.39
N GLY A 79 7.96 12.16 -24.64
CA GLY A 79 7.79 12.50 -23.22
C GLY A 79 8.95 11.96 -22.39
N GLY A 80 9.23 12.60 -21.25
CA GLY A 80 10.42 12.36 -20.44
C GLY A 80 10.66 10.88 -20.11
N THR A 81 11.91 10.52 -19.85
CA THR A 81 12.31 9.12 -19.69
C THR A 81 11.67 8.41 -18.49
N TRP A 82 11.04 9.11 -17.54
CA TRP A 82 10.64 8.52 -16.26
C TRP A 82 9.15 8.69 -15.93
N ASP A 83 8.31 8.89 -16.94
CA ASP A 83 6.84 8.78 -16.82
C ASP A 83 6.33 7.33 -17.00
N CYS A 84 7.24 6.36 -17.13
CA CYS A 84 6.90 4.95 -17.27
C CYS A 84 7.99 4.07 -16.63
N LEU A 85 7.58 3.08 -15.83
CA LEU A 85 8.47 1.99 -15.43
C LEU A 85 8.51 0.94 -16.53
N VAL A 86 9.70 0.73 -17.10
CA VAL A 86 9.92 -0.28 -18.12
C VAL A 86 10.65 -1.45 -17.48
N LEU A 87 10.05 -2.64 -17.52
CA LEU A 87 10.69 -3.85 -17.02
C LEU A 87 10.99 -4.80 -18.17
N ALA A 88 12.19 -5.38 -18.16
CA ALA A 88 12.59 -6.41 -19.10
C ALA A 88 12.99 -7.66 -18.33
N SER A 89 12.31 -8.78 -18.60
CA SER A 89 12.47 -9.99 -17.79
C SER A 89 12.39 -9.68 -16.30
N ASP A 90 11.40 -8.85 -15.94
CA ASP A 90 11.01 -8.60 -14.56
C ASP A 90 11.97 -7.69 -13.77
N VAL A 91 12.96 -7.10 -14.45
CA VAL A 91 13.91 -6.15 -13.88
C VAL A 91 13.68 -4.77 -14.47
N LEU A 92 13.58 -3.76 -13.61
CA LEU A 92 13.47 -2.35 -14.03
C LEU A 92 14.68 -1.96 -14.88
N LEU A 93 14.42 -1.37 -16.05
CA LEU A 93 15.46 -0.86 -16.93
C LEU A 93 15.91 0.54 -16.54
N ASP A 94 17.19 0.83 -16.76
CA ASP A 94 17.71 2.18 -16.65
C ASP A 94 17.38 2.95 -17.93
N ASN A 95 16.43 3.88 -17.83
CA ASN A 95 15.97 4.66 -18.98
C ASN A 95 17.08 5.59 -19.52
N ILE A 96 18.09 5.97 -18.71
CA ILE A 96 19.27 6.69 -19.21
C ILE A 96 20.08 5.80 -20.16
N GLU A 97 20.23 4.51 -19.85
CA GLU A 97 20.92 3.56 -20.72
C GLU A 97 20.14 3.29 -22.01
N VAL A 98 18.81 3.19 -21.92
CA VAL A 98 17.93 3.11 -23.10
C VAL A 98 18.15 4.32 -24.01
N GLU A 99 18.14 5.53 -23.46
CA GLU A 99 18.39 6.77 -24.19
C GLU A 99 19.75 6.81 -24.88
N LYS A 100 20.80 6.50 -24.13
CA LYS A 100 22.18 6.51 -24.66
C LYS A 100 22.32 5.55 -25.83
N ARG A 101 21.71 4.37 -25.75
CA ARG A 101 21.73 3.38 -26.85
C ARG A 101 20.94 3.85 -28.05
N TYR A 102 19.77 4.47 -27.84
CA TYR A 102 18.95 5.01 -28.91
C TYR A 102 19.65 6.14 -29.66
N LYS A 103 20.19 7.14 -28.94
CA LYS A 103 20.87 8.31 -29.55
C LYS A 103 22.11 7.96 -30.37
N ARG A 104 22.82 6.88 -30.02
CA ARG A 104 23.98 6.40 -30.80
C ARG A 104 23.61 5.86 -32.18
N ARG A 105 22.30 5.74 -32.49
CA ARG A 105 21.78 4.96 -33.61
C ARG A 105 20.67 5.73 -34.33
N GLU A 106 20.99 6.92 -34.84
CA GLU A 106 20.05 7.86 -35.50
C GLU A 106 19.45 7.38 -36.84
N ARG A 107 19.50 6.09 -37.16
CA ARG A 107 19.09 5.56 -38.48
C ARG A 107 18.34 4.25 -38.31
N HIS A 108 17.01 4.35 -38.31
CA HIS A 108 16.01 3.38 -38.77
C HIS A 108 14.72 3.55 -37.96
N ARG A 109 13.89 4.51 -38.39
CA ARG A 109 12.47 4.58 -38.02
C ARG A 109 11.72 3.61 -38.94
N GLN A 110 11.51 2.39 -38.48
CA GLN A 110 10.45 1.54 -39.00
C GLN A 110 9.56 1.16 -37.81
N GLU A 111 8.26 1.04 -38.06
CA GLU A 111 7.33 0.48 -37.06
C GLU A 111 7.81 -0.91 -36.68
N ILE A 112 8.01 -1.15 -35.39
CA ILE A 112 8.59 -2.41 -34.90
C ILE A 112 7.50 -3.18 -34.18
N GLU A 113 7.31 -4.43 -34.62
CA GLU A 113 6.59 -5.45 -33.87
C GLU A 113 7.21 -5.65 -32.48
N SER A 114 6.47 -6.26 -31.55
CA SER A 114 7.02 -6.54 -30.22
C SER A 114 8.26 -7.44 -30.32
N PRO A 115 9.38 -7.12 -29.65
CA PRO A 115 10.60 -7.90 -29.78
C PRO A 115 10.40 -9.32 -29.25
N ASN A 116 10.73 -10.32 -30.07
CA ASN A 116 10.56 -11.75 -29.74
C ASN A 116 11.52 -12.26 -28.64
N ARG A 117 12.51 -11.46 -28.26
CA ARG A 117 13.61 -11.89 -27.37
C ARG A 117 13.18 -12.11 -25.92
N ARG A 118 12.36 -11.22 -25.36
CA ARG A 118 11.82 -11.29 -23.99
C ARG A 118 10.63 -10.35 -23.84
N ALA A 119 9.79 -10.66 -22.85
CA ALA A 119 8.68 -9.80 -22.47
C ALA A 119 9.16 -8.44 -21.94
N LEU A 120 8.53 -7.39 -22.43
CA LEU A 120 8.69 -6.02 -21.94
C LEU A 120 7.37 -5.55 -21.33
N THR A 121 7.45 -5.06 -20.10
CA THR A 121 6.31 -4.59 -19.33
C THR A 121 6.42 -3.08 -19.16
N PHE A 122 5.32 -2.37 -19.42
CA PHE A 122 5.23 -0.92 -19.34
C PHE A 122 4.18 -0.56 -18.30
N ILE A 123 4.59 0.18 -17.27
CA ILE A 123 3.69 0.65 -16.21
C ILE A 123 3.71 2.17 -16.27
N PRO A 124 2.65 2.80 -16.83
CA PRO A 124 2.58 4.25 -16.94
C PRO A 124 2.51 4.89 -15.56
N LEU A 125 3.17 6.03 -15.40
CA LEU A 125 3.14 6.90 -14.25
C LEU A 125 2.50 8.23 -14.68
N HIS A 126 1.67 8.82 -13.81
CA HIS A 126 1.04 10.12 -14.08
C HIS A 126 1.93 11.31 -13.65
N PHE A 127 3.24 11.08 -13.54
CA PHE A 127 4.26 12.03 -13.11
C PHE A 127 5.63 11.59 -13.64
N ASP A 128 6.58 12.52 -13.69
CA ASP A 128 7.95 12.25 -14.13
C ASP A 128 8.88 11.92 -12.94
N LEU A 129 9.31 10.65 -12.83
CA LEU A 129 10.12 10.14 -11.72
C LEU A 129 11.63 10.42 -11.93
N LYS A 130 12.00 11.71 -11.96
CA LYS A 130 13.39 12.16 -12.22
C LYS A 130 14.41 11.66 -11.21
N SER A 131 14.01 11.27 -10.00
CA SER A 131 14.91 10.78 -8.96
C SER A 131 15.64 9.49 -9.36
N LEU A 132 15.08 8.70 -10.29
CA LEU A 132 15.73 7.52 -10.85
C LEU A 132 16.87 7.84 -11.83
N SER A 133 17.11 9.12 -12.15
CA SER A 133 18.34 9.51 -12.85
C SER A 133 19.59 9.36 -11.99
N GLN A 134 19.44 9.29 -10.66
CA GLN A 134 20.55 9.08 -9.73
C GLN A 134 20.89 7.59 -9.63
N PRO A 135 22.14 7.17 -9.94
CA PRO A 135 22.50 5.76 -10.00
C PRO A 135 22.21 4.95 -8.74
N ASP A 136 22.49 5.52 -7.56
CA ASP A 136 22.25 4.82 -6.29
C ASP A 136 20.75 4.68 -6.00
N THR A 137 19.96 5.75 -6.21
CA THR A 137 18.50 5.70 -6.10
C THR A 137 17.92 4.65 -7.04
N PHE A 138 18.34 4.65 -8.30
CA PHE A 138 17.91 3.68 -9.30
C PHE A 138 18.20 2.25 -8.86
N LYS A 139 19.45 1.96 -8.47
CA LYS A 139 19.86 0.62 -8.08
C LYS A 139 19.10 0.11 -6.85
N ASN A 140 18.95 0.94 -5.83
CA ASN A 140 18.19 0.59 -4.63
C ASN A 140 16.70 0.36 -4.94
N PHE A 141 16.12 1.21 -5.80
CA PHE A 141 14.72 1.07 -6.20
C PHE A 141 14.48 -0.17 -7.06
N GLN A 142 15.38 -0.46 -8.02
CA GLN A 142 15.36 -1.67 -8.83
C GLN A 142 15.42 -2.94 -7.95
N GLN A 143 16.29 -2.96 -6.94
CA GLN A 143 16.37 -4.07 -5.97
C GLN A 143 15.09 -4.22 -5.14
N LEU A 144 14.49 -3.11 -4.71
CA LEU A 144 13.21 -3.11 -4.01
C LEU A 144 12.10 -3.69 -4.89
N LEU A 145 11.96 -3.25 -6.15
CA LEU A 145 10.94 -3.76 -7.07
C LEU A 145 11.14 -5.25 -7.36
N PHE A 146 12.38 -5.71 -7.54
CA PHE A 146 12.66 -7.13 -7.73
C PHE A 146 12.27 -7.95 -6.49
N SER A 147 12.69 -7.56 -5.29
CA SER A 147 12.35 -8.27 -4.04
C SER A 147 10.84 -8.30 -3.82
N THR A 148 10.15 -7.20 -4.14
CA THR A 148 8.68 -7.09 -4.06
C THR A 148 8.02 -8.10 -4.99
N ARG A 149 8.52 -8.22 -6.22
CA ARG A 149 8.00 -9.22 -7.16
C ARG A 149 8.16 -10.64 -6.63
N VAL A 150 9.34 -10.99 -6.14
CA VAL A 150 9.58 -12.33 -5.56
C VAL A 150 8.62 -12.59 -4.41
N HIS A 151 8.37 -11.58 -3.55
CA HIS A 151 7.38 -11.69 -2.49
C HIS A 151 5.95 -11.91 -3.02
N PHE A 152 5.55 -11.21 -4.09
CA PHE A 152 4.25 -11.38 -4.71
C PHE A 152 4.09 -12.77 -5.33
N GLU A 153 5.03 -13.20 -6.17
CA GLU A 153 5.02 -14.52 -6.82
C GLU A 153 4.96 -15.62 -5.77
N THR A 154 5.89 -15.63 -4.80
CA THR A 154 5.90 -16.65 -3.73
C THR A 154 4.64 -16.64 -2.87
N SER A 155 3.98 -15.50 -2.67
CA SER A 155 2.74 -15.42 -1.89
C SER A 155 1.51 -15.92 -2.66
N PHE A 156 1.45 -15.70 -3.98
CA PHE A 156 0.42 -16.31 -4.81
C PHE A 156 0.66 -17.82 -4.98
N ASP A 157 1.89 -18.24 -5.28
CA ASP A 157 2.23 -19.64 -5.55
C ASP A 157 2.05 -20.52 -4.32
N SER A 158 2.30 -19.99 -3.12
CA SER A 158 2.04 -20.69 -1.84
C SER A 158 0.57 -20.65 -1.40
N GLY A 159 -0.32 -20.02 -2.17
CA GLY A 159 -1.73 -19.86 -1.82
C GLY A 159 -1.99 -18.89 -0.66
N ARG A 160 -0.96 -18.16 -0.19
CA ARG A 160 -1.09 -17.21 0.92
C ARG A 160 -2.12 -16.13 0.63
N TRP A 161 -2.19 -15.68 -0.61
CA TRP A 161 -3.17 -14.70 -1.08
C TRP A 161 -4.27 -15.33 -1.92
N ALA A 162 -4.63 -16.59 -1.68
CA ALA A 162 -5.75 -17.23 -2.36
C ALA A 162 -7.07 -16.47 -2.17
N ALA A 163 -7.98 -16.66 -3.12
CA ALA A 163 -9.34 -16.15 -3.04
C ALA A 163 -10.16 -16.92 -2.00
N ASP A 164 -11.07 -16.23 -1.32
CA ASP A 164 -12.16 -16.86 -0.57
C ASP A 164 -13.25 -17.39 -1.53
N ASP A 165 -14.30 -17.98 -0.98
CA ASP A 165 -15.46 -18.52 -1.70
C ASP A 165 -16.25 -17.46 -2.48
N ARG A 166 -16.07 -16.17 -2.15
CA ARG A 166 -16.70 -15.03 -2.83
C ARG A 166 -15.81 -14.45 -3.93
N GLY A 167 -14.58 -14.96 -4.10
CA GLY A 167 -13.60 -14.46 -5.06
C GLY A 167 -12.77 -13.27 -4.54
N LEU A 168 -12.71 -13.06 -3.22
CA LEU A 168 -11.91 -11.99 -2.61
C LEU A 168 -10.55 -12.53 -2.13
N TYR A 169 -9.48 -11.86 -2.52
CA TYR A 169 -8.12 -12.34 -2.28
C TYR A 169 -7.53 -11.77 -0.98
N ALA A 170 -6.60 -12.52 -0.38
CA ALA A 170 -5.86 -12.10 0.80
C ALA A 170 -6.75 -11.76 2.03
N ARG A 171 -7.76 -12.59 2.30
CA ARG A 171 -8.76 -12.38 3.37
C ARG A 171 -8.64 -13.34 4.56
N SER A 172 -7.56 -14.10 4.66
CA SER A 172 -7.33 -14.99 5.80
C SER A 172 -7.34 -14.21 7.13
N ALA A 173 -7.65 -14.89 8.24
CA ALA A 173 -7.66 -14.26 9.56
C ALA A 173 -6.30 -13.62 9.91
N GLU A 174 -5.20 -14.28 9.55
CA GLU A 174 -3.83 -13.77 9.72
C GLU A 174 -3.61 -12.46 8.95
N LEU A 175 -4.02 -12.40 7.68
CA LEU A 175 -3.84 -11.23 6.84
C LEU A 175 -4.70 -10.05 7.31
N ARG A 176 -5.94 -10.31 7.76
CA ARG A 176 -6.80 -9.29 8.37
C ARG A 176 -6.21 -8.74 9.66
N ALA A 177 -5.63 -9.59 10.51
CA ALA A 177 -4.92 -9.15 11.72
C ALA A 177 -3.68 -8.31 11.38
N GLY A 178 -2.92 -8.71 10.36
CA GLY A 178 -1.78 -7.95 9.85
C GLY A 178 -2.18 -6.55 9.33
N LEU A 179 -3.26 -6.48 8.55
CA LEU A 179 -3.80 -5.21 8.05
C LEU A 179 -4.33 -4.33 9.19
N ALA A 180 -4.93 -4.91 10.22
CA ALA A 180 -5.35 -4.18 11.41
C ALA A 180 -4.16 -3.56 12.16
N ALA A 181 -3.05 -4.29 12.29
CA ALA A 181 -1.81 -3.77 12.90
C ALA A 181 -1.22 -2.60 12.10
N LEU A 182 -1.17 -2.71 10.76
CA LEU A 182 -0.77 -1.62 9.86
C LEU A 182 -1.69 -0.40 9.99
N SER A 183 -3.00 -0.64 10.05
CA SER A 183 -4.00 0.41 10.21
C SER A 183 -3.84 1.16 11.53
N LYS A 184 -3.57 0.43 12.61
CA LYS A 184 -3.31 1.02 13.93
C LYS A 184 -2.05 1.88 13.91
N LEU A 185 -0.94 1.39 13.36
CA LEU A 185 0.31 2.16 13.21
C LEU A 185 0.05 3.49 12.47
N TYR A 186 -0.58 3.41 11.30
CA TYR A 186 -0.93 4.59 10.51
C TYR A 186 -1.80 5.58 11.28
N ASN A 187 -2.91 5.10 11.84
CA ASN A 187 -3.90 5.94 12.50
C ASN A 187 -3.26 6.68 13.68
N MET A 188 -2.46 6.00 14.51
CA MET A 188 -1.79 6.64 15.64
C MET A 188 -0.77 7.69 15.20
N ILE A 189 0.01 7.43 14.16
CA ILE A 189 0.94 8.41 13.59
C ILE A 189 0.18 9.61 13.03
N TYR A 190 -0.88 9.40 12.25
CA TYR A 190 -1.70 10.47 11.69
C TYR A 190 -2.25 11.40 12.79
N HIS A 191 -2.77 10.83 13.87
CA HIS A 191 -3.26 11.59 15.02
C HIS A 191 -2.12 12.30 15.78
N ALA A 192 -0.95 11.67 15.92
CA ALA A 192 0.22 12.29 16.53
C ALA A 192 0.66 13.54 15.77
N LEU A 193 0.72 13.47 14.44
CA LEU A 193 1.01 14.61 13.57
C LEU A 193 0.00 15.74 13.77
N GLY A 194 -1.29 15.41 13.86
CA GLY A 194 -2.34 16.37 14.21
C GLY A 194 -2.10 17.08 15.55
N GLN A 195 -1.63 16.35 16.57
CA GLN A 195 -1.32 16.90 17.89
C GLN A 195 -0.03 17.73 17.89
N PHE A 196 0.98 17.38 17.09
CA PHE A 196 2.20 18.18 16.91
C PHE A 196 1.87 19.55 16.34
N ARG A 197 1.02 19.61 15.31
CA ARG A 197 0.61 20.88 14.67
C ARG A 197 -0.08 21.86 15.62
N ILE A 198 -0.68 21.39 16.70
CA ILE A 198 -1.31 22.24 17.74
C ILE A 198 -0.46 22.35 19.02
N GLY A 199 0.82 21.97 18.97
CA GLY A 199 1.78 22.14 20.07
C GLY A 199 1.65 21.15 21.24
N ARG A 200 0.90 20.06 21.08
CA ARG A 200 0.68 19.06 22.15
C ARG A 200 1.75 17.96 22.09
N ASN A 201 3.01 18.33 22.35
CA ASN A 201 4.17 17.45 22.15
C ASN A 201 4.16 16.18 23.00
N ASN A 202 3.75 16.25 24.28
CA ASN A 202 3.69 15.08 25.17
C ASN A 202 2.71 14.02 24.64
N ARG A 203 1.50 14.47 24.30
CA ARG A 203 0.44 13.66 23.67
C ARG A 203 0.88 13.04 22.35
N SER A 204 1.53 13.84 21.51
CA SER A 204 2.07 13.37 20.24
C SER A 204 3.13 12.28 20.46
N GLY A 205 4.02 12.48 21.43
CA GLY A 205 5.01 11.48 21.83
C GLY A 205 4.39 10.18 22.35
N ALA A 206 3.33 10.25 23.16
CA ALA A 206 2.61 9.08 23.63
C ALA A 206 2.00 8.28 22.47
N LEU A 207 1.32 8.96 21.54
CA LEU A 207 0.76 8.33 20.34
C LEU A 207 1.82 7.64 19.48
N ILE A 208 2.98 8.27 19.25
CA ILE A 208 4.09 7.67 18.50
C ILE A 208 4.64 6.43 19.21
N ARG A 209 4.88 6.48 20.52
CA ARG A 209 5.38 5.33 21.28
C ARG A 209 4.41 4.16 21.27
N THR A 210 3.13 4.41 21.55
CA THR A 210 2.10 3.36 21.48
C THR A 210 1.96 2.78 20.08
N ALA A 211 2.15 3.58 19.03
CA ALA A 211 2.18 3.09 17.65
C ALA A 211 3.35 2.10 17.45
N PHE A 212 4.54 2.46 17.98
CA PHE A 212 5.77 1.69 17.82
C PHE A 212 5.75 0.33 18.51
N LEU A 213 4.92 0.13 19.54
CA LEU A 213 4.71 -1.17 20.18
C LEU A 213 4.23 -2.25 19.19
N ASN A 214 3.59 -1.87 18.09
CA ASN A 214 3.06 -2.80 17.09
C ASN A 214 4.05 -3.13 15.96
N LEU A 215 5.27 -2.57 15.96
CA LEU A 215 6.20 -2.71 14.81
C LEU A 215 6.62 -4.16 14.54
N LYS A 216 6.77 -4.99 15.56
CA LYS A 216 7.05 -6.42 15.38
C LYS A 216 5.94 -7.11 14.56
N ALA A 217 4.68 -6.87 14.91
CA ALA A 217 3.54 -7.42 14.17
C ALA A 217 3.44 -6.83 12.75
N VAL A 218 3.77 -5.55 12.59
CA VAL A 218 3.85 -4.88 11.28
C VAL A 218 4.95 -5.51 10.40
N VAL A 219 6.06 -5.97 10.95
CA VAL A 219 7.13 -6.64 10.19
C VAL A 219 6.77 -8.09 9.84
N GLN A 220 6.14 -8.81 10.78
CA GLN A 220 5.84 -10.24 10.59
C GLN A 220 4.72 -10.51 9.58
N ASN A 221 3.79 -9.57 9.37
CA ASN A 221 2.66 -9.82 8.46
C ASN A 221 3.09 -9.92 6.99
N HIS A 222 2.34 -10.71 6.22
CA HIS A 222 2.59 -10.98 4.80
C HIS A 222 1.56 -10.29 3.89
N HIS A 223 0.97 -9.19 4.34
CA HIS A 223 -0.08 -8.53 3.58
C HIS A 223 0.55 -7.80 2.38
N HIS A 224 -0.04 -7.90 1.18
CA HIS A 224 0.49 -7.27 -0.05
C HIS A 224 0.58 -5.74 0.06
N ARG A 225 -0.28 -5.12 0.88
CA ARG A 225 -0.25 -3.68 1.23
C ARG A 225 0.81 -3.27 2.26
N GLN A 226 1.57 -4.20 2.86
CA GLN A 226 2.53 -3.90 3.93
C GLN A 226 3.51 -2.77 3.54
N PHE A 227 4.22 -2.94 2.43
CA PHE A 227 5.22 -1.96 2.00
C PHE A 227 4.64 -0.67 1.42
N PRO A 228 3.59 -0.71 0.56
CA PRO A 228 2.92 0.51 0.13
C PRO A 228 2.45 1.35 1.33
N ASP A 229 1.86 0.73 2.36
CA ASP A 229 1.38 1.45 3.54
C ASP A 229 2.54 1.98 4.42
N ILE A 230 3.64 1.24 4.57
CA ILE A 230 4.84 1.72 5.29
C ILE A 230 5.45 2.93 4.58
N LEU A 231 5.62 2.88 3.26
CA LEU A 231 6.16 4.00 2.49
C LEU A 231 5.23 5.22 2.58
N ALA A 232 3.91 5.02 2.55
CA ALA A 232 2.93 6.08 2.77
C ALA A 232 3.07 6.73 4.17
N ILE A 233 3.29 5.92 5.22
CA ILE A 233 3.52 6.43 6.58
C ILE A 233 4.82 7.24 6.67
N LEU A 234 5.92 6.72 6.10
CA LEU A 234 7.21 7.43 6.06
C LEU A 234 7.08 8.75 5.30
N ARG A 235 6.29 8.77 4.23
CA ARG A 235 5.98 9.96 3.45
C ARG A 235 5.19 10.99 4.26
N LEU A 236 4.18 10.55 5.02
CA LEU A 236 3.43 11.44 5.91
C LEU A 236 4.32 12.13 6.95
N LEU A 237 5.19 11.36 7.61
CA LEU A 237 6.15 11.90 8.59
C LEU A 237 7.09 12.93 7.95
N GLN A 238 7.57 12.66 6.73
CA GLN A 238 8.43 13.61 6.00
C GLN A 238 7.68 14.90 5.64
N ARG A 239 6.47 14.77 5.08
CA ARG A 239 5.66 15.90 4.64
C ARG A 239 5.32 16.85 5.79
N ASP A 240 5.11 16.31 6.99
CA ASP A 240 4.82 17.07 8.20
C ASP A 240 6.10 17.53 8.94
N GLY A 241 7.29 17.32 8.36
CA GLY A 241 8.57 17.83 8.88
C GLY A 241 9.22 16.97 9.98
N HIS A 242 8.72 15.76 10.23
CA HIS A 242 9.17 14.88 11.31
C HIS A 242 10.21 13.83 10.86
N VAL A 243 11.27 14.28 10.18
CA VAL A 243 12.34 13.42 9.62
C VAL A 243 13.01 12.53 10.68
N LYS A 244 13.19 13.03 11.92
CA LYS A 244 13.76 12.22 13.02
C LYS A 244 12.86 11.03 13.40
N ILE A 245 11.55 11.23 13.44
CA ILE A 245 10.58 10.15 13.75
C ILE A 245 10.54 9.16 12.59
N GLN A 246 10.61 9.66 11.35
CA GLN A 246 10.72 8.83 10.16
C GLN A 246 11.98 7.94 10.21
N GLN A 247 13.15 8.49 10.53
CA GLN A 247 14.40 7.74 10.68
C GLN A 247 14.28 6.66 11.75
N LEU A 248 13.78 7.01 12.93
CA LEU A 248 13.55 6.05 14.02
C LEU A 248 12.61 4.92 13.59
N LEU A 249 11.48 5.25 12.93
CA LEU A 249 10.54 4.24 12.43
C LEU A 249 11.24 3.26 11.47
N THR A 250 12.03 3.77 10.52
CA THR A 250 12.82 2.96 9.59
C THR A 250 13.82 2.07 10.34
N GLU A 251 14.55 2.60 11.30
CA GLU A 251 15.53 1.85 12.10
C GLU A 251 14.87 0.70 12.87
N TYR A 252 13.75 0.94 13.54
CA TYR A 252 13.02 -0.09 14.27
C TYR A 252 12.42 -1.15 13.35
N LEU A 253 11.85 -0.77 12.20
CA LEU A 253 11.33 -1.72 11.21
C LEU A 253 12.45 -2.64 10.70
N VAL A 254 13.61 -2.08 10.37
CA VAL A 254 14.78 -2.85 9.91
C VAL A 254 15.33 -3.74 11.02
N HIS A 255 15.41 -3.23 12.25
CA HIS A 255 15.84 -4.01 13.41
C HIS A 255 14.96 -5.24 13.61
N TRP A 256 13.63 -5.05 13.66
CA TRP A 256 12.69 -6.16 13.77
C TRP A 256 12.80 -7.10 12.58
N ALA A 257 12.91 -6.60 11.35
CA ALA A 257 13.07 -7.44 10.16
C ALA A 257 14.29 -8.35 10.23
N ARG A 258 15.43 -7.85 10.71
CA ARG A 258 16.65 -8.65 10.90
C ARG A 258 16.50 -9.72 11.97
N LEU A 259 15.68 -9.45 13.00
CA LEU A 259 15.47 -10.36 14.13
C LEU A 259 14.45 -11.46 13.82
N VAL A 260 13.36 -11.15 13.09
CA VAL A 260 12.22 -12.07 12.92
C VAL A 260 12.10 -12.69 11.53
N LEU A 261 12.73 -12.10 10.51
CA LEU A 261 12.66 -12.61 9.13
C LEU A 261 13.94 -13.37 8.77
N SER A 262 13.78 -14.49 8.07
CA SER A 262 14.92 -15.29 7.61
C SER A 262 15.79 -14.51 6.62
N ARG A 263 17.08 -14.86 6.52
CA ARG A 263 18.04 -14.12 5.69
C ARG A 263 17.68 -14.11 4.20
N ASN A 264 17.09 -15.20 3.70
CA ASN A 264 16.76 -15.37 2.29
C ASN A 264 15.32 -14.91 1.97
N GLU A 265 14.64 -14.32 2.95
CA GLU A 265 13.26 -13.89 2.77
C GLU A 265 13.19 -12.54 2.04
N PRO A 266 12.42 -12.40 0.94
CA PRO A 266 12.40 -11.18 0.15
C PRO A 266 11.99 -9.93 0.95
N ARG A 267 11.07 -10.04 1.91
CA ARG A 267 10.65 -8.88 2.72
C ARG A 267 11.78 -8.32 3.57
N ARG A 268 12.72 -9.16 4.04
CA ARG A 268 13.90 -8.67 4.77
C ARG A 268 14.71 -7.70 3.91
N MET A 269 14.95 -8.05 2.64
CA MET A 269 15.64 -7.18 1.69
C MET A 269 14.85 -5.89 1.42
N MET A 270 13.53 -5.99 1.30
CA MET A 270 12.65 -4.83 1.14
C MET A 270 12.74 -3.88 2.35
N PHE A 271 12.77 -4.41 3.58
CA PHE A 271 12.95 -3.60 4.80
C PHE A 271 14.32 -2.93 4.84
N GLU A 272 15.39 -3.67 4.54
CA GLU A 272 16.75 -3.12 4.50
C GLU A 272 16.92 -2.05 3.41
N ALA A 273 16.13 -2.11 2.33
CA ALA A 273 16.10 -1.07 1.31
C ALA A 273 15.56 0.28 1.81
N LEU A 274 14.71 0.29 2.85
CA LEU A 274 14.17 1.53 3.43
C LEU A 274 15.27 2.46 3.97
N GLN A 275 16.42 1.92 4.40
CA GLN A 275 17.56 2.73 4.86
C GLN A 275 18.33 3.40 3.71
N LYS A 276 18.16 2.89 2.49
CA LYS A 276 18.97 3.28 1.31
C LYS A 276 18.18 4.11 0.30
N LEU A 277 16.86 4.06 0.37
CA LEU A 277 15.99 4.80 -0.54
C LEU A 277 15.78 6.23 -0.02
N PRO A 278 16.11 7.25 -0.83
CA PRO A 278 15.74 8.61 -0.48
C PRO A 278 14.22 8.70 -0.51
N MET A 279 13.64 9.26 0.55
CA MET A 279 12.23 9.64 0.51
C MET A 279 12.16 10.97 -0.24
N ASP A 280 11.53 10.97 -1.42
CA ASP A 280 11.46 12.16 -2.25
C ASP A 280 10.36 13.11 -1.78
N SER A 281 10.59 14.41 -1.93
CA SER A 281 9.69 15.47 -1.45
C SER A 281 8.32 15.43 -2.08
N ASP A 282 8.19 14.84 -3.26
CA ASP A 282 6.97 14.81 -4.07
C ASP A 282 6.17 13.51 -3.82
N GLY A 283 6.83 12.47 -3.29
CA GLY A 283 6.25 11.15 -3.05
C GLY A 283 6.23 10.25 -4.30
N HIS A 284 6.91 10.63 -5.37
CA HIS A 284 6.93 9.93 -6.65
C HIS A 284 7.50 8.51 -6.52
N LEU A 285 8.51 8.24 -5.69
CA LEU A 285 9.03 6.88 -5.48
C LEU A 285 7.99 5.98 -4.80
N TYR A 286 7.29 6.51 -3.80
CA TYR A 286 6.16 5.81 -3.16
C TYR A 286 5.06 5.51 -4.17
N LEU A 287 4.63 6.51 -4.94
CA LEU A 287 3.56 6.35 -5.93
C LEU A 287 3.94 5.37 -7.04
N ALA A 288 5.18 5.39 -7.51
CA ALA A 288 5.67 4.45 -8.51
C ALA A 288 5.77 3.02 -7.96
N PHE A 289 6.18 2.87 -6.70
CA PHE A 289 6.17 1.58 -6.01
C PHE A 289 4.75 1.01 -5.85
N ASP A 290 3.79 1.84 -5.43
CA ASP A 290 2.38 1.44 -5.32
C ASP A 290 1.78 1.08 -6.69
N ALA A 291 2.09 1.85 -7.75
CA ALA A 291 1.70 1.53 -9.12
C ALA A 291 2.25 0.17 -9.57
N TYR A 292 3.51 -0.13 -9.25
CA TYR A 292 4.10 -1.44 -9.50
C TYR A 292 3.39 -2.57 -8.75
N CYS A 293 3.08 -2.38 -7.47
CA CYS A 293 2.34 -3.36 -6.66
C CYS A 293 0.93 -3.61 -7.23
N ARG A 294 0.21 -2.56 -7.64
CA ARG A 294 -1.09 -2.68 -8.33
C ARG A 294 -0.95 -3.47 -9.62
N HIS A 295 0.06 -3.18 -10.43
CA HIS A 295 0.30 -3.91 -11.68
C HIS A 295 0.52 -5.41 -11.42
N LEU A 296 1.40 -5.76 -10.48
CA LEU A 296 1.64 -7.16 -10.11
C LEU A 296 0.36 -7.85 -9.63
N TRP A 297 -0.42 -7.17 -8.79
CA TRP A 297 -1.69 -7.69 -8.30
C TRP A 297 -2.69 -7.95 -9.42
N MET A 298 -2.96 -6.93 -10.24
CA MET A 298 -3.93 -7.01 -11.33
C MET A 298 -3.53 -8.05 -12.38
N SER A 299 -2.22 -8.24 -12.61
CA SER A 299 -1.73 -9.30 -13.50
C SER A 299 -2.10 -10.73 -13.06
N LYS A 300 -2.47 -10.91 -11.78
CA LYS A 300 -2.81 -12.21 -11.18
C LYS A 300 -4.30 -12.41 -10.95
N VAL A 301 -5.06 -11.34 -10.69
CA VAL A 301 -6.44 -11.46 -10.15
C VAL A 301 -7.52 -10.68 -10.92
N ALA A 302 -7.22 -10.05 -12.05
CA ALA A 302 -8.15 -9.14 -12.75
C ALA A 302 -9.30 -9.80 -13.53
N GLN A 303 -9.75 -11.00 -13.16
CA GLN A 303 -10.93 -11.63 -13.78
C GLN A 303 -12.23 -10.90 -13.41
N ASP A 304 -12.32 -10.43 -12.17
CA ASP A 304 -13.42 -9.61 -11.66
C ASP A 304 -12.83 -8.28 -11.19
N GLU A 305 -13.08 -7.21 -11.96
CA GLU A 305 -12.39 -5.93 -11.78
C GLU A 305 -12.63 -5.30 -10.40
N PHE A 306 -13.87 -5.29 -9.91
CA PHE A 306 -14.18 -4.63 -8.64
C PHE A 306 -13.69 -5.47 -7.46
N LYS A 307 -13.74 -6.81 -7.55
CA LYS A 307 -13.17 -7.69 -6.52
C LYS A 307 -11.65 -7.61 -6.51
N ALA A 308 -11.01 -7.55 -7.67
CA ALA A 308 -9.56 -7.34 -7.78
C ALA A 308 -9.15 -6.00 -7.16
N HIS A 309 -9.89 -4.93 -7.47
CA HIS A 309 -9.69 -3.60 -6.92
C HIS A 309 -9.90 -3.53 -5.41
N TYR A 310 -11.01 -4.07 -4.91
CA TYR A 310 -11.27 -4.17 -3.48
C TYR A 310 -10.19 -5.00 -2.78
N SER A 311 -9.87 -6.18 -3.31
CA SER A 311 -8.91 -7.10 -2.69
C SER A 311 -7.50 -6.52 -2.64
N TYR A 312 -7.14 -5.64 -3.57
CA TYR A 312 -5.89 -4.88 -3.47
C TYR A 312 -5.96 -3.85 -2.34
N ASN A 313 -6.95 -2.96 -2.35
CA ASN A 313 -6.97 -1.81 -1.45
C ASN A 313 -7.34 -2.19 0.00
N GLN A 314 -8.34 -3.06 0.19
CA GLN A 314 -8.93 -3.49 1.47
C GLN A 314 -9.19 -2.36 2.49
N ALA A 315 -9.40 -1.16 1.98
CA ALA A 315 -9.67 0.05 2.72
C ALA A 315 -10.49 0.96 1.81
N SER A 316 -11.20 1.92 2.40
CA SER A 316 -11.99 2.88 1.63
C SER A 316 -11.24 4.17 1.28
N PHE A 317 -10.05 4.41 1.82
CA PHE A 317 -9.28 5.64 1.60
C PHE A 317 -7.78 5.37 1.53
N PRO A 318 -7.02 6.18 0.76
CA PRO A 318 -5.57 6.05 0.68
C PRO A 318 -4.89 6.53 1.96
N ARG A 319 -3.73 5.95 2.28
CA ARG A 319 -2.95 6.31 3.48
C ARG A 319 -2.29 7.69 3.35
N ALA A 320 -1.61 7.97 2.24
CA ALA A 320 -0.93 9.25 2.02
C ALA A 320 -1.54 9.97 0.81
N ASP A 321 -1.01 9.68 -0.37
CA ASP A 321 -1.48 10.23 -1.63
C ASP A 321 -2.34 9.18 -2.35
N PRO A 322 -3.40 9.59 -3.06
CA PRO A 322 -4.35 8.66 -3.69
C PRO A 322 -3.70 7.79 -4.76
N GLY A 323 -2.76 8.32 -5.55
CA GLY A 323 -2.16 7.56 -6.66
C GLY A 323 -3.24 6.87 -7.50
N GLY A 324 -3.10 5.55 -7.69
CA GLY A 324 -4.08 4.73 -8.39
C GLY A 324 -5.23 4.18 -7.54
N PHE A 325 -5.46 4.70 -6.34
CA PHE A 325 -6.46 4.18 -5.40
C PHE A 325 -7.89 4.25 -5.97
N TYR A 326 -8.23 5.36 -6.63
CA TYR A 326 -9.57 5.58 -7.22
C TYR A 326 -9.67 5.24 -8.72
N ASP A 327 -8.64 4.65 -9.33
CA ASP A 327 -8.60 4.43 -10.79
C ASP A 327 -9.78 3.60 -11.32
N PHE A 328 -10.29 2.69 -10.50
CA PHE A 328 -11.46 1.89 -10.87
C PHE A 328 -12.75 2.70 -11.10
N TYR A 329 -12.88 3.86 -10.46
CA TYR A 329 -14.04 4.75 -10.64
C TYR A 329 -13.73 5.96 -11.54
N ARG A 330 -12.46 6.17 -11.90
CA ARG A 330 -12.01 7.32 -12.68
C ARG A 330 -12.81 7.45 -13.97
N GLY A 331 -13.46 8.59 -14.15
CA GLY A 331 -14.24 8.92 -15.35
C GLY A 331 -15.59 8.21 -15.47
N LYS A 332 -16.01 7.41 -14.49
CA LYS A 332 -17.31 6.71 -14.52
C LYS A 332 -18.47 7.65 -14.18
N SER A 333 -19.60 7.46 -14.86
CA SER A 333 -20.84 8.18 -14.55
C SER A 333 -21.44 7.69 -13.22
N LEU A 334 -22.39 8.44 -12.64
CA LEU A 334 -23.09 7.97 -11.43
C LEU A 334 -23.83 6.64 -11.68
N ASN A 335 -24.36 6.43 -12.89
CA ASN A 335 -25.05 5.20 -13.26
C ASN A 335 -24.09 4.00 -13.27
N ASP A 336 -22.90 4.15 -13.86
CA ASP A 336 -21.88 3.09 -13.92
C ASP A 336 -21.36 2.75 -12.51
N ILE A 337 -21.14 3.78 -11.69
CA ILE A 337 -20.79 3.61 -10.28
C ILE A 337 -21.90 2.82 -9.57
N THR A 338 -23.15 3.26 -9.69
CA THR A 338 -24.30 2.61 -9.04
C THR A 338 -24.45 1.15 -9.46
N ALA A 339 -24.34 0.84 -10.76
CA ALA A 339 -24.41 -0.53 -11.27
C ALA A 339 -23.33 -1.43 -10.67
N THR A 340 -22.12 -0.88 -10.47
CA THR A 340 -21.03 -1.59 -9.80
C THR A 340 -21.34 -1.87 -8.33
N LEU A 341 -21.87 -0.85 -7.62
CA LEU A 341 -22.25 -0.97 -6.21
C LEU A 341 -23.38 -1.98 -5.99
N GLU A 342 -24.35 -2.03 -6.90
CA GLU A 342 -25.42 -3.03 -6.90
C GLU A 342 -24.88 -4.44 -7.20
N SER A 343 -23.83 -4.59 -8.01
CA SER A 343 -23.14 -5.88 -8.17
C SER A 343 -22.46 -6.31 -6.87
N ALA A 344 -21.73 -5.40 -6.22
CA ALA A 344 -21.11 -5.69 -4.94
C ALA A 344 -22.14 -6.11 -3.88
N ASP A 345 -23.30 -5.44 -3.83
CA ASP A 345 -24.41 -5.80 -2.95
C ASP A 345 -24.90 -7.25 -3.16
N ARG A 346 -25.04 -7.66 -4.44
CA ARG A 346 -25.47 -9.03 -4.80
C ARG A 346 -24.40 -10.07 -4.51
N ASP A 347 -23.15 -9.77 -4.86
CA ASP A 347 -22.07 -10.76 -4.87
C ASP A 347 -21.43 -10.94 -3.50
N LEU A 348 -21.39 -9.88 -2.68
CA LEU A 348 -20.70 -9.87 -1.38
C LEU A 348 -21.66 -9.74 -0.19
N GLY A 349 -22.94 -9.43 -0.44
CA GLY A 349 -23.97 -9.26 0.56
C GLY A 349 -24.10 -7.82 1.08
N LEU A 350 -25.34 -7.38 1.33
CA LEU A 350 -25.70 -5.99 1.65
C LEU A 350 -25.01 -5.40 2.87
N TYR A 351 -24.73 -6.23 3.88
CA TYR A 351 -24.18 -5.83 5.18
C TYR A 351 -22.75 -6.31 5.41
N SER A 352 -22.07 -6.83 4.38
CA SER A 352 -20.68 -7.23 4.51
C SER A 352 -19.75 -6.01 4.52
N HIS A 353 -18.66 -6.13 5.26
CA HIS A 353 -17.63 -5.09 5.32
C HIS A 353 -17.06 -4.77 3.95
N GLU A 354 -16.93 -5.78 3.10
CA GLU A 354 -16.36 -5.64 1.77
C GLU A 354 -17.27 -4.80 0.86
N THR A 355 -18.58 -5.02 0.91
CA THR A 355 -19.58 -4.17 0.25
C THR A 355 -19.49 -2.73 0.73
N PHE A 356 -19.49 -2.50 2.05
CA PHE A 356 -19.37 -1.14 2.60
C PHE A 356 -18.08 -0.46 2.15
N CYS A 357 -16.96 -1.16 2.13
CA CYS A 357 -15.70 -0.60 1.64
C CYS A 357 -15.76 -0.20 0.17
N VAL A 358 -16.37 -1.03 -0.70
CA VAL A 358 -16.53 -0.72 -2.14
C VAL A 358 -17.38 0.55 -2.31
N TRP A 359 -18.49 0.64 -1.56
CA TRP A 359 -19.35 1.83 -1.53
C TRP A 359 -18.63 3.06 -1.00
N HIS A 360 -17.95 2.97 0.14
CA HIS A 360 -17.21 4.10 0.74
C HIS A 360 -16.06 4.57 -0.16
N THR A 361 -15.44 3.67 -0.91
CA THR A 361 -14.42 4.04 -1.90
C THR A 361 -15.03 4.87 -3.03
N ALA A 362 -16.20 4.47 -3.56
CA ALA A 362 -16.92 5.24 -4.57
C ALA A 362 -17.36 6.62 -4.04
N ILE A 363 -17.89 6.66 -2.82
CA ILE A 363 -18.30 7.90 -2.14
C ILE A 363 -17.11 8.86 -1.99
N ARG A 364 -15.95 8.35 -1.60
CA ARG A 364 -14.74 9.17 -1.48
C ARG A 364 -14.14 9.56 -2.82
N TYR A 365 -14.26 8.72 -3.85
CA TYR A 365 -13.95 9.14 -5.21
C TYR A 365 -14.80 10.34 -5.64
N LEU A 366 -16.12 10.31 -5.39
CA LEU A 366 -17.01 11.43 -5.70
C LEU A 366 -16.66 12.70 -4.91
N TRP A 367 -16.12 12.56 -3.69
CA TRP A 367 -15.56 13.69 -2.94
C TRP A 367 -14.37 14.33 -3.65
N GLU A 368 -13.39 13.52 -4.11
CA GLU A 368 -12.22 14.02 -4.82
C GLU A 368 -12.58 14.70 -6.16
N GLU A 369 -13.66 14.26 -6.80
CA GLU A 369 -14.22 14.89 -8.02
C GLU A 369 -15.16 16.07 -7.71
N GLU A 370 -15.28 16.48 -6.44
CA GLU A 370 -16.17 17.55 -5.96
C GLU A 370 -17.67 17.33 -6.30
N ARG A 371 -18.07 16.08 -6.56
CA ARG A 371 -19.45 15.66 -6.87
C ARG A 371 -20.26 15.44 -5.59
N TYR A 372 -20.32 16.45 -4.73
CA TYR A 372 -20.88 16.35 -3.37
C TYR A 372 -22.36 15.95 -3.33
N ARG A 373 -23.15 16.32 -4.36
CA ARG A 373 -24.56 15.92 -4.48
C ARG A 373 -24.71 14.42 -4.72
N ASP A 374 -23.91 13.88 -5.64
CA ASP A 374 -23.89 12.44 -5.94
C ASP A 374 -23.41 11.64 -4.73
N MET A 375 -22.36 12.15 -4.07
CA MET A 375 -21.84 11.59 -2.82
C MET A 375 -22.92 11.50 -1.75
N ALA A 376 -23.65 12.61 -1.50
CA ALA A 376 -24.74 12.63 -0.53
C ALA A 376 -25.86 11.64 -0.89
N GLY A 377 -26.21 11.52 -2.17
CA GLY A 377 -27.20 10.55 -2.64
C GLY A 377 -26.81 9.10 -2.36
N LEU A 378 -25.54 8.73 -2.59
CA LEU A 378 -25.04 7.38 -2.25
C LEU A 378 -24.97 7.16 -0.73
N CYS A 379 -24.52 8.15 0.05
CA CYS A 379 -24.51 8.07 1.50
C CYS A 379 -25.92 7.87 2.07
N GLN A 380 -26.92 8.61 1.58
CA GLN A 380 -28.32 8.49 2.01
C GLN A 380 -28.88 7.08 1.75
N ARG A 381 -28.54 6.45 0.62
CA ARG A 381 -28.95 5.07 0.32
C ARG A 381 -28.37 4.07 1.33
N LEU A 382 -27.11 4.23 1.72
CA LEU A 382 -26.50 3.40 2.77
C LEU A 382 -27.08 3.68 4.15
N CYS A 383 -27.31 4.94 4.52
CA CYS A 383 -27.95 5.29 5.78
C CYS A 383 -29.34 4.66 5.87
N TRP A 384 -30.16 4.78 4.82
CA TRP A 384 -31.47 4.13 4.74
C TRP A 384 -31.37 2.61 4.91
N ARG A 385 -30.40 1.96 4.24
CA ARG A 385 -30.12 0.52 4.40
C ARG A 385 -29.84 0.13 5.86
N LEU A 386 -29.09 0.97 6.58
CA LEU A 386 -28.75 0.75 7.99
C LEU A 386 -29.95 1.00 8.91
N GLU A 387 -30.78 1.99 8.60
CA GLU A 387 -32.03 2.28 9.32
C GLU A 387 -33.03 1.11 9.23
N LEU A 388 -33.04 0.37 8.11
CA LEU A 388 -33.86 -0.84 7.96
C LEU A 388 -33.51 -1.98 8.93
N LEU A 389 -32.33 -1.96 9.56
CA LEU A 389 -31.99 -2.91 10.64
C LEU A 389 -32.81 -2.64 11.92
N GLY A 390 -33.31 -1.42 12.08
CA GLY A 390 -34.11 -0.97 13.22
C GLY A 390 -33.31 -0.64 14.48
N ASP A 391 -33.96 0.09 15.41
CA ASP A 391 -33.33 0.57 16.64
C ASP A 391 -32.90 -0.55 17.61
N GLY A 392 -33.51 -1.74 17.48
CA GLY A 392 -33.21 -2.92 18.29
C GLY A 392 -32.01 -3.72 17.82
N TYR A 393 -31.36 -3.33 16.72
CA TYR A 393 -30.20 -4.07 16.20
C TYR A 393 -28.99 -3.94 17.13
N ASP A 394 -28.52 -5.08 17.64
CA ASP A 394 -27.38 -5.13 18.54
C ASP A 394 -26.05 -5.08 17.77
N TYR A 395 -25.57 -3.86 17.54
CA TYR A 395 -24.26 -3.61 16.93
C TYR A 395 -23.08 -4.16 17.74
N SER A 396 -23.25 -4.57 19.00
CA SER A 396 -22.16 -5.14 19.81
C SER A 396 -21.71 -6.50 19.30
N GLN A 397 -22.62 -7.24 18.67
CA GLN A 397 -22.35 -8.56 18.10
C GLN A 397 -21.67 -8.47 16.73
N GLN A 398 -21.67 -7.28 16.10
CA GLN A 398 -21.07 -7.03 14.80
C GLN A 398 -20.26 -5.75 14.78
N LEU A 399 -19.12 -5.77 15.49
CA LEU A 399 -18.21 -4.63 15.63
C LEU A 399 -17.78 -4.02 14.28
N GLN A 400 -17.59 -4.85 13.25
CA GLN A 400 -17.20 -4.37 11.92
C GLN A 400 -18.33 -3.59 11.24
N LEU A 401 -19.56 -4.11 11.27
CA LEU A 401 -20.72 -3.40 10.73
C LEU A 401 -20.98 -2.08 11.49
N ASN A 402 -20.72 -2.04 12.81
CA ASN A 402 -20.78 -0.80 13.57
C ASN A 402 -19.77 0.25 13.08
N LEU A 403 -18.53 -0.16 12.76
CA LEU A 403 -17.52 0.72 12.18
C LEU A 403 -17.95 1.24 10.80
N ASP A 404 -18.43 0.33 9.95
CA ASP A 404 -18.86 0.67 8.59
C ASP A 404 -20.11 1.59 8.59
N ALA A 405 -21.05 1.35 9.51
CA ALA A 405 -22.21 2.20 9.74
C ALA A 405 -21.80 3.59 10.22
N SER A 406 -20.95 3.67 11.25
CA SER A 406 -20.44 4.94 11.76
C SER A 406 -19.72 5.75 10.67
N LEU A 407 -18.92 5.08 9.83
CA LEU A 407 -18.23 5.71 8.70
C LEU A 407 -19.22 6.21 7.64
N THR A 408 -20.31 5.48 7.39
CA THR A 408 -21.37 5.92 6.46
C THR A 408 -21.97 7.24 6.91
N PHE A 409 -22.36 7.36 8.18
CA PHE A 409 -22.91 8.60 8.73
C PHE A 409 -21.86 9.73 8.75
N TYR A 410 -20.59 9.42 9.03
CA TYR A 410 -19.51 10.39 8.92
C TYR A 410 -19.39 10.96 7.50
N LEU A 411 -19.41 10.09 6.47
CA LEU A 411 -19.32 10.52 5.07
C LEU A 411 -20.55 11.31 4.62
N LEU A 412 -21.75 10.97 5.12
CA LEU A 412 -22.93 11.80 4.91
C LEU A 412 -22.74 13.20 5.52
N GLY A 413 -22.22 13.29 6.73
CA GLY A 413 -21.92 14.55 7.39
C GLY A 413 -20.95 15.43 6.60
N GLU A 414 -19.88 14.84 6.07
CA GLU A 414 -18.92 15.52 5.19
C GLU A 414 -19.61 16.05 3.92
N ALA A 415 -20.41 15.21 3.25
CA ALA A 415 -21.12 15.58 2.02
C ALA A 415 -22.11 16.74 2.25
N GLN A 416 -22.82 16.74 3.39
CA GLN A 416 -23.75 17.81 3.76
C GLN A 416 -23.02 19.10 4.14
N ALA A 417 -21.91 18.99 4.88
CA ALA A 417 -21.11 20.14 5.27
C ALA A 417 -20.49 20.86 4.06
N ALA A 418 -20.04 20.10 3.05
CA ALA A 418 -19.53 20.63 1.79
C ALA A 418 -20.61 21.35 0.96
N GLN A 419 -21.86 20.87 1.03
CA GLN A 419 -23.02 21.52 0.41
C GLN A 419 -23.57 22.71 1.21
N GLY A 420 -23.02 22.99 2.39
CA GLY A 420 -23.50 24.08 3.26
C GLY A 420 -24.68 23.72 4.16
N ASN A 421 -25.15 22.47 4.14
CA ASN A 421 -26.27 21.98 4.95
C ASN A 421 -25.80 21.61 6.37
N LEU A 422 -25.39 22.63 7.15
CA LEU A 422 -24.70 22.43 8.43
C LEU A 422 -25.53 21.72 9.51
N ARG A 423 -26.87 21.89 9.50
CA ARG A 423 -27.75 21.20 10.45
C ARG A 423 -27.85 19.70 10.17
N ASP A 424 -27.94 19.33 8.89
CA ASP A 424 -27.96 17.93 8.48
C ASP A 424 -26.60 17.29 8.70
N ALA A 425 -25.52 18.03 8.44
CA ALA A 425 -24.16 17.59 8.74
C ALA A 425 -23.98 17.28 10.23
N ARG A 426 -24.43 18.19 11.11
CA ARG A 426 -24.42 17.97 12.57
C ARG A 426 -25.14 16.68 12.94
N THR A 427 -26.36 16.49 12.45
CA THR A 427 -27.18 15.31 12.75
C THR A 427 -26.47 14.02 12.32
N ALA A 428 -25.89 14.00 11.13
CA ALA A 428 -25.15 12.85 10.63
C ALA A 428 -23.90 12.54 11.46
N PHE A 429 -23.11 13.56 11.84
CA PHE A 429 -21.96 13.32 12.71
C PHE A 429 -22.36 12.90 14.14
N GLU A 430 -23.46 13.41 14.69
CA GLU A 430 -24.00 12.96 15.98
C GLU A 430 -24.40 11.47 15.93
N ALA A 431 -25.03 11.03 14.83
CA ALA A 431 -25.34 9.61 14.60
C ALA A 431 -24.07 8.75 14.54
N SER A 432 -23.03 9.22 13.83
CA SER A 432 -21.72 8.55 13.76
C SER A 432 -21.08 8.36 15.14
N VAL A 433 -21.08 9.40 15.98
CA VAL A 433 -20.55 9.35 17.35
C VAL A 433 -21.40 8.46 18.25
N MET A 434 -22.73 8.53 18.12
CA MET A 434 -23.67 7.74 18.92
C MET A 434 -23.48 6.24 18.69
N LEU A 435 -23.36 5.81 17.43
CA LEU A 435 -23.07 4.41 17.08
C LEU A 435 -21.78 3.89 17.71
N ARG A 436 -20.72 4.70 17.70
CA ARG A 436 -19.41 4.33 18.30
C ARG A 436 -19.39 4.41 19.81
N SER A 437 -20.30 5.17 20.43
CA SER A 437 -20.36 5.34 21.88
C SER A 437 -21.14 4.23 22.58
N ARG A 438 -22.00 3.51 21.87
CA ARG A 438 -22.78 2.38 22.41
C ARG A 438 -21.94 1.13 22.69
N LEU A 439 -20.70 1.07 22.20
CA LEU A 439 -19.82 -0.09 22.29
C LEU A 439 -18.47 0.32 22.88
N VAL A 440 -17.92 -0.50 23.78
CA VAL A 440 -16.54 -0.34 24.26
C VAL A 440 -15.76 -1.60 23.90
N PRO A 441 -15.06 -1.59 22.76
CA PRO A 441 -13.68 -2.09 22.81
C PRO A 441 -12.75 -1.31 21.89
N SER A 442 -12.10 -0.29 22.45
CA SER A 442 -10.76 0.23 22.13
C SER A 442 -10.63 1.53 22.90
N ASP A 443 -9.57 1.67 23.69
CA ASP A 443 -9.33 2.90 24.45
C ASP A 443 -9.00 4.11 23.56
N PHE A 444 -8.74 3.86 22.26
CA PHE A 444 -8.51 4.89 21.27
C PHE A 444 -9.28 4.57 19.98
N ASP A 445 -10.37 5.32 19.77
CA ASP A 445 -11.23 5.20 18.58
C ASP A 445 -11.05 6.42 17.68
N THR A 446 -10.30 6.21 16.59
CA THR A 446 -9.97 7.27 15.63
C THR A 446 -11.17 7.74 14.82
N GLY A 447 -12.14 6.85 14.54
CA GLY A 447 -13.36 7.22 13.82
C GLY A 447 -14.21 8.16 14.67
N LYS A 448 -14.37 7.85 15.96
CA LYS A 448 -15.07 8.72 16.92
C LYS A 448 -14.35 10.05 17.11
N VAL A 449 -13.02 10.06 17.23
CA VAL A 449 -12.24 11.32 17.32
C VAL A 449 -12.44 12.19 16.09
N ALA A 450 -12.41 11.61 14.89
CA ALA A 450 -12.63 12.34 13.65
C ALA A 450 -14.05 12.94 13.59
N ALA A 451 -15.09 12.16 13.92
CA ALA A 451 -16.47 12.63 13.94
C ALA A 451 -16.70 13.76 14.96
N LEU A 452 -16.13 13.65 16.17
CA LEU A 452 -16.20 14.71 17.19
C LEU A 452 -15.50 16.00 16.74
N GLY A 453 -14.34 15.90 16.08
CA GLY A 453 -13.64 17.07 15.53
C GLY A 453 -14.46 17.76 14.43
N LYS A 454 -15.16 16.99 13.58
CA LYS A 454 -16.08 17.54 12.59
C LYS A 454 -17.31 18.16 13.22
N LEU A 455 -17.86 17.58 14.29
CA LEU A 455 -18.93 18.20 15.07
C LEU A 455 -18.51 19.54 15.64
N GLU A 456 -17.34 19.61 16.30
CA GLU A 456 -16.78 20.86 16.82
C GLU A 456 -16.72 21.93 15.73
N SER A 457 -16.20 21.59 14.55
CA SER A 457 -16.10 22.50 13.41
C SER A 457 -17.49 22.98 12.93
N VAL A 458 -18.45 22.07 12.76
CA VAL A 458 -19.80 22.39 12.28
C VAL A 458 -20.56 23.26 13.27
N VAL A 459 -20.54 22.94 14.57
CA VAL A 459 -21.27 23.74 15.58
C VAL A 459 -20.63 25.10 15.80
N THR A 460 -19.30 25.22 15.64
CA THR A 460 -18.61 26.51 15.62
C THR A 460 -19.11 27.37 14.45
N ARG A 461 -19.23 26.81 13.24
CA ARG A 461 -19.79 27.50 12.07
C ARG A 461 -21.27 27.88 12.23
N LEU A 462 -22.01 27.16 13.06
CA LEU A 462 -23.39 27.47 13.45
C LEU A 462 -23.49 28.51 14.59
N GLY A 463 -22.37 28.90 15.20
CA GLY A 463 -22.34 29.86 16.32
C GLY A 463 -22.59 29.26 17.71
N ASP A 464 -22.65 27.93 17.84
CA ASP A 464 -22.90 27.23 19.11
C ASP A 464 -21.57 26.91 19.83
N VAL A 465 -21.09 27.92 20.58
CA VAL A 465 -19.80 27.85 21.31
C VAL A 465 -19.83 26.84 22.45
N LEU A 466 -20.98 26.65 23.10
CA LEU A 466 -21.10 25.70 24.21
C LEU A 466 -20.98 24.26 23.71
N ALA A 467 -21.66 23.92 22.61
CA ALA A 467 -21.52 22.60 21.98
C ALA A 467 -20.09 22.37 21.47
N ALA A 468 -19.45 23.39 20.88
CA ALA A 468 -18.06 23.30 20.42
C ALA A 468 -17.11 22.91 21.55
N ASN A 469 -17.22 23.58 22.70
CA ASN A 469 -16.40 23.28 23.88
C ASN A 469 -16.68 21.89 24.45
N HIS A 470 -17.94 21.44 24.43
CA HIS A 470 -18.31 20.09 24.86
C HIS A 470 -17.63 19.01 24.00
N PHE A 471 -17.76 19.08 22.66
CA PHE A 471 -17.16 18.09 21.77
C PHE A 471 -15.62 18.10 21.83
N ARG A 472 -15.01 19.28 21.93
CA ARG A 472 -13.56 19.41 22.16
C ARG A 472 -13.13 18.74 23.46
N GLY A 473 -13.92 18.88 24.53
CA GLY A 473 -13.71 18.21 25.81
C GLY A 473 -13.66 16.68 25.66
N LEU A 474 -14.63 16.11 24.93
CA LEU A 474 -14.69 14.66 24.67
C LEU A 474 -13.46 14.17 23.89
N VAL A 475 -13.01 14.91 22.88
CA VAL A 475 -11.78 14.59 22.13
C VAL A 475 -10.57 14.59 23.06
N ASN A 476 -10.46 15.59 23.95
CA ASN A 476 -9.37 15.67 24.91
C ASN A 476 -9.35 14.49 25.88
N THR A 477 -10.51 14.04 26.36
CA THR A 477 -10.60 12.85 27.23
C THR A 477 -10.03 11.61 26.54
N ILE A 478 -10.35 11.38 25.27
CA ILE A 478 -9.85 10.24 24.51
C ILE A 478 -8.32 10.28 24.41
N TYR A 479 -7.74 11.43 24.09
CA TYR A 479 -6.28 11.55 24.01
C TYR A 479 -5.59 11.42 25.37
N SER A 480 -6.18 12.00 26.43
CA SER A 480 -5.62 11.90 27.78
C SER A 480 -5.57 10.46 28.29
N ALA A 481 -6.52 9.61 27.89
CA ALA A 481 -6.48 8.17 28.21
C ALA A 481 -5.27 7.45 27.58
N VAL A 482 -4.83 7.87 26.40
CA VAL A 482 -3.60 7.35 25.76
C VAL A 482 -2.37 7.86 26.50
N GLU A 483 -2.35 9.14 26.88
CA GLU A 483 -1.25 9.74 27.64
C GLU A 483 -1.04 9.06 29.00
N SER A 484 -2.13 8.81 29.74
CA SER A 484 -2.06 8.15 31.05
C SER A 484 -1.48 6.74 30.94
N ARG A 485 -1.91 5.94 29.97
CA ARG A 485 -1.39 4.58 29.78
C ARG A 485 0.09 4.56 29.41
N ASP A 486 0.50 5.44 28.49
CA ASP A 486 1.91 5.56 28.14
C ASP A 486 2.78 5.97 29.34
N MET A 487 2.25 6.74 30.29
CA MET A 487 2.94 7.04 31.55
C MET A 487 3.02 5.80 32.46
N GLU A 488 1.94 5.04 32.61
CA GLU A 488 1.88 3.82 33.40
C GLU A 488 2.83 2.73 32.89
N GLU A 489 2.87 2.52 31.56
CA GLU A 489 3.78 1.55 30.91
C GLU A 489 5.24 1.94 31.15
N ARG A 490 5.59 3.22 31.00
CA ARG A 490 6.96 3.72 31.24
C ARG A 490 7.38 3.63 32.70
N ALA A 491 6.46 3.87 33.63
CA ALA A 491 6.73 3.70 35.06
C ALA A 491 7.02 2.23 35.38
N THR A 492 6.25 1.30 34.80
CA THR A 492 6.43 -0.14 34.99
C THR A 492 7.79 -0.62 34.45
N ASP A 493 8.18 -0.19 33.25
CA ASP A 493 9.47 -0.54 32.66
C ASP A 493 10.66 -0.01 33.47
N ALA A 494 10.55 1.21 34.02
CA ALA A 494 11.58 1.78 34.89
C ALA A 494 11.74 0.96 36.18
N THR A 495 10.63 0.54 36.80
CA THR A 495 10.66 -0.29 38.01
C THR A 495 11.21 -1.69 37.74
N VAL A 496 10.96 -2.29 36.57
CA VAL A 496 11.51 -3.60 36.18
C VAL A 496 13.03 -3.53 35.95
N VAL A 497 13.53 -2.40 35.44
CA VAL A 497 14.98 -2.17 35.30
C VAL A 497 15.63 -1.97 36.67
N GLU A 498 15.03 -1.19 37.56
CA GLU A 498 15.54 -0.96 38.93
C GLU A 498 15.52 -2.20 39.83
N ILE A 499 14.58 -3.13 39.64
CA ILE A 499 14.55 -4.41 40.40
C ILE A 499 15.62 -5.41 39.89
N ARG A 500 16.15 -5.21 38.67
CA ARG A 500 17.16 -6.09 38.04
C ARG A 500 18.60 -5.57 38.14
N THR A 501 18.80 -4.37 38.65
CA THR A 501 20.11 -3.78 39.02
C THR A 501 20.31 -3.88 40.51
#